data_AF-A0AAJ6FUY1-F1
#
_entry.id   AF-A0AAJ6FUY1-F1
#
_cell.length_a   1.000
_cell.length_b   1.000
_cell.length_c   1.000
_cell.angle_alpha   90.00
_cell.angle_beta   90.00
_cell.angle_gamma   90.00
#
_symmetry.space_group_name_H-M   'P 1'
#
loop_
_entity.id
_entity.type
_entity.pdbx_description
1 polymer ?
#
loop_
_entity_poly.entity_id
_entity_poly.type
_entity_poly.pdbx_seq_one_letter_code
_entity_poly.pdbx_strand_id
1 'polypeptide(L)'
;MDFENFKFSLTEYELDETIPEIDIDFPNRIGPTYRGGIELPKGIQSVLFAEWTEFSGGEICSVQVADPEAFLKAPELDDFEVDGYNVKELIMVAYRRLNIVQLS
;
A
#
# COMPACT_ATOMS: atom_id res chain seq x y z
N MET A 1 -10.99 -11.04 6.87
CA MET A 1 -10.41 -11.48 5.58
C MET A 1 -9.14 -12.26 5.85
N ASP A 2 -8.79 -13.20 4.97
CA ASP A 2 -7.56 -13.96 5.06
C ASP A 2 -6.50 -13.32 4.14
N PHE A 3 -5.35 -12.96 4.70
CA PHE A 3 -4.24 -12.32 4.00
C PHE A 3 -3.02 -13.26 3.87
N GLU A 4 -3.17 -14.57 4.12
CA GLU A 4 -2.08 -15.55 4.11
C GLU A 4 -1.18 -15.49 2.88
N ASN A 5 -1.75 -15.24 1.69
CA ASN A 5 -1.02 -15.23 0.42
C ASN A 5 -0.47 -13.85 -0.01
N PHE A 6 -0.72 -12.81 0.79
CA PHE A 6 -0.13 -11.49 0.55
C PHE A 6 1.31 -11.45 1.02
N LYS A 7 2.19 -10.83 0.23
CA LYS A 7 3.57 -10.56 0.64
C LYS A 7 3.69 -9.09 1.01
N PHE A 8 4.47 -8.84 2.04
CA PHE A 8 4.69 -7.52 2.58
C PHE A 8 6.18 -7.25 2.62
N SER A 9 6.59 -6.07 2.22
CA SER A 9 7.98 -5.61 2.32
C SER A 9 8.02 -4.20 2.88
N LEU A 10 9.04 -3.91 3.67
CA LEU A 10 9.36 -2.55 4.09
C LEU A 10 10.48 -2.03 3.19
N THR A 11 10.26 -0.88 2.58
CA THR A 11 11.20 -0.19 1.70
C THR A 11 11.20 1.31 2.02
N GLU A 12 11.85 2.08 1.18
CA GLU A 12 11.97 3.54 1.25
C GLU A 12 11.29 4.15 0.02
N TYR A 13 10.64 5.30 0.21
CA TYR A 13 9.94 5.97 -0.88
C TYR A 13 10.92 6.52 -1.92
N GLU A 14 10.71 6.18 -3.19
CA GLU A 14 11.66 6.46 -4.27
C GLU A 14 12.02 7.95 -4.48
N LEU A 15 11.16 8.88 -4.08
CA LEU A 15 11.41 10.33 -4.21
C LEU A 15 12.00 10.94 -2.93
N ASP A 16 11.94 10.23 -1.81
CA ASP A 16 12.48 10.64 -0.51
C ASP A 16 12.77 9.41 0.35
N GLU A 17 14.03 8.97 0.35
CA GLU A 17 14.47 7.77 1.08
C GLU A 17 14.31 7.88 2.61
N THR A 18 14.02 9.08 3.13
CA THR A 18 13.74 9.26 4.56
C THR A 18 12.32 8.87 4.96
N ILE A 19 11.43 8.66 3.97
CA ILE A 19 10.05 8.27 4.17
C ILE A 19 9.92 6.75 4.00
N PRO A 20 9.41 6.01 5.01
CA PRO A 20 9.17 4.58 4.85
C PRO A 20 8.02 4.32 3.88
N GLU A 21 8.13 3.23 3.12
CA GLU A 21 7.09 2.74 2.23
C GLU A 21 6.83 1.25 2.51
N ILE A 22 5.55 0.88 2.52
CA ILE A 22 5.15 -0.53 2.59
C ILE A 22 4.69 -0.97 1.21
N ASP A 23 5.35 -2.00 0.69
CA ASP A 23 4.94 -2.71 -0.51
C ASP A 23 4.07 -3.91 -0.12
N ILE A 24 2.91 -4.01 -0.76
CA ILE A 24 1.90 -5.04 -0.50
C ILE A 24 1.63 -5.77 -1.82
N ASP A 25 2.25 -6.93 -2.00
CA ASP A 25 2.01 -7.78 -3.18
C ASP A 25 0.77 -8.64 -2.97
N PHE A 26 -0.12 -8.59 -3.95
CA PHE A 26 -1.31 -9.40 -3.96
C PHE A 26 -0.97 -10.77 -4.56
N PRO A 27 -1.76 -11.82 -4.30
CA PRO A 27 -1.47 -13.18 -4.77
C PRO A 27 -1.35 -13.31 -6.30
N ASN A 28 -1.96 -12.39 -7.04
CA ASN A 28 -1.94 -12.33 -8.52
C ASN A 28 -0.73 -11.56 -9.09
N ARG A 29 0.22 -11.06 -8.27
CA ARG A 29 1.45 -10.41 -8.78
C ARG A 29 2.37 -11.43 -9.45
N ILE A 30 2.25 -11.56 -10.77
CA ILE A 30 3.00 -12.52 -11.59
C ILE A 30 3.60 -11.79 -12.80
N GLY A 31 4.93 -11.73 -12.86
CA GLY A 31 5.64 -11.18 -14.02
C GLY A 31 5.74 -9.64 -14.01
N PRO A 32 5.96 -9.03 -15.18
CA PRO A 32 6.07 -7.58 -15.32
C PRO A 32 4.75 -6.87 -14.98
N THR A 33 4.86 -5.69 -14.41
CA THR A 33 3.73 -4.88 -13.97
C THR A 33 3.87 -3.43 -14.46
N TYR A 34 2.79 -2.66 -14.32
CA TYR A 34 2.75 -1.25 -14.68
C TYR A 34 2.33 -0.44 -13.46
N ARG A 35 3.13 0.55 -13.07
CA ARG A 35 2.91 1.36 -11.85
C ARG A 35 2.26 2.69 -12.17
N GLY A 36 1.41 3.17 -11.27
CA GLY A 36 0.74 4.46 -11.35
C GLY A 36 0.23 4.92 -9.98
N GLY A 37 0.15 6.24 -9.80
CA GLY A 37 -0.35 6.85 -8.57
C GLY A 37 -1.88 6.75 -8.47
N ILE A 38 -2.36 6.54 -7.25
CA ILE A 38 -3.78 6.67 -6.91
C ILE A 38 -3.95 8.00 -6.17
N GLU A 39 -4.85 8.85 -6.68
CA GLU A 39 -5.10 10.15 -6.08
C GLU A 39 -5.83 9.99 -4.73
N LEU A 40 -5.22 10.51 -3.67
CA LEU A 40 -5.80 10.57 -2.33
C LEU A 40 -6.55 11.91 -2.14
N PRO A 41 -7.49 11.99 -1.18
CA PRO A 41 -8.11 13.24 -0.80
C PRO A 41 -7.09 14.36 -0.51
N LYS A 42 -7.49 15.60 -0.75
CA LYS A 42 -6.62 16.76 -0.50
C LYS A 42 -6.24 16.86 0.98
N GLY A 43 -4.97 17.16 1.25
CA GLY A 43 -4.44 17.36 2.60
C GLY A 43 -3.89 16.08 3.25
N ILE A 44 -4.06 14.93 2.61
CA ILE A 44 -3.40 13.68 3.00
C ILE A 44 -1.91 13.79 2.66
N GLN A 45 -1.07 13.46 3.64
CA GLN A 45 0.40 13.54 3.51
C GLN A 45 1.02 12.27 2.91
N SER A 46 0.34 11.13 3.05
CA SER A 46 0.76 9.87 2.45
C SER A 46 0.64 9.89 0.91
N VAL A 47 1.41 9.04 0.24
CA VAL A 47 1.31 8.80 -1.20
C VAL A 47 0.96 7.33 -1.44
N LEU A 48 0.04 7.09 -2.37
CA LEU A 48 -0.42 5.76 -2.74
C LEU A 48 -0.10 5.47 -4.20
N PHE A 49 0.58 4.36 -4.45
CA PHE A 49 0.72 3.79 -5.78
C PHE A 49 0.04 2.43 -5.84
N ALA A 50 -0.36 2.05 -7.04
CA ALA A 50 -0.72 0.68 -7.35
C ALA A 50 0.03 0.20 -8.58
N GLU A 51 0.09 -1.12 -8.71
CA GLU A 51 0.57 -1.77 -9.92
C GLU A 51 -0.51 -2.67 -10.53
N TRP A 52 -0.55 -2.68 -11.86
CA TRP A 52 -1.49 -3.45 -12.65
C TRP A 52 -0.76 -4.53 -13.45
N THR A 53 -1.46 -5.66 -13.64
CA THR A 53 -0.98 -6.78 -14.48
C THR A 53 -0.90 -6.41 -15.97
N GLU A 54 -1.64 -5.37 -16.40
CA GLU A 54 -1.67 -4.88 -17.77
C GLU A 54 -1.63 -3.35 -17.83
N PHE A 55 -1.01 -2.80 -18.89
CA PHE A 55 -0.83 -1.35 -19.07
C PHE A 55 -2.16 -0.58 -19.12
N SER A 56 -3.22 -1.16 -19.68
CA SER A 56 -4.53 -0.52 -19.83
C SER A 56 -5.44 -0.67 -18.61
N GLY A 57 -4.88 -0.96 -17.43
CA GLY A 57 -5.64 -1.10 -16.18
C GLY A 57 -6.25 -2.48 -16.01
N GLY A 58 -5.39 -3.52 -16.02
CA GLY A 58 -5.77 -4.89 -15.68
C GLY A 58 -6.17 -5.05 -14.20
N GLU A 59 -5.90 -6.20 -13.61
CA GLU A 59 -6.09 -6.38 -12.17
C GLU A 59 -4.99 -5.66 -11.39
N ILE A 60 -5.35 -5.02 -10.28
CA ILE A 60 -4.35 -4.53 -9.32
C ILE A 60 -3.67 -5.74 -8.71
N CYS A 61 -2.35 -5.68 -8.64
CA CYS A 61 -1.53 -6.78 -8.12
C CYS A 61 -0.52 -6.31 -7.06
N SER A 62 -0.40 -5.01 -6.84
CA SER A 62 0.39 -4.45 -5.75
C SER A 62 -0.16 -3.10 -5.33
N VAL A 63 0.04 -2.75 -4.08
CA VAL A 63 -0.15 -1.40 -3.54
C VAL A 63 1.12 -0.99 -2.80
N GLN A 64 1.58 0.24 -3.02
CA GLN A 64 2.67 0.85 -2.26
C GLN A 64 2.17 2.06 -1.50
N VAL A 65 2.41 2.07 -0.19
CA VAL A 65 1.98 3.15 0.71
C VAL A 65 3.20 3.83 1.30
N ALA A 66 3.53 5.03 0.78
CA ALA A 66 4.56 5.89 1.35
C ALA A 66 3.98 6.70 2.52
N ASP A 67 4.74 6.82 3.60
CA ASP A 67 4.26 7.32 4.90
C ASP A 67 2.98 6.59 5.37
N PRO A 68 3.09 5.27 5.66
CA PRO A 68 1.97 4.47 6.14
C PRO A 68 1.40 4.97 7.47
N GLU A 69 2.18 5.70 8.28
CA GLU A 69 1.70 6.29 9.53
C GLU A 69 0.75 7.46 9.27
N ALA A 70 1.10 8.36 8.35
CA ALA A 70 0.19 9.41 7.90
C ALA A 70 -1.10 8.82 7.28
N PHE A 71 -0.98 7.75 6.50
CA PHE A 71 -2.14 7.05 5.94
C PHE A 71 -3.07 6.52 7.05
N LEU A 72 -2.52 5.84 8.05
CA LEU A 72 -3.28 5.29 9.17
C LEU A 72 -3.97 6.38 10.01
N LYS A 73 -3.30 7.52 10.23
CA LYS A 73 -3.81 8.63 11.05
C LYS A 73 -4.92 9.45 10.38
N ALA A 74 -5.06 9.38 9.06
CA ALA A 74 -6.04 10.15 8.31
C ALA A 74 -7.45 9.50 8.36
N PRO A 75 -8.43 10.06 9.09
CA PRO A 75 -9.77 9.47 9.19
C PRO A 75 -10.53 9.43 7.85
N GLU A 76 -10.18 10.30 6.91
CA GLU A 76 -10.76 10.33 5.56
C GLU A 76 -10.48 9.05 4.76
N LEU A 77 -9.53 8.23 5.22
CA LEU A 77 -9.12 6.98 4.60
C LEU A 77 -9.59 5.74 5.36
N ASP A 78 -10.45 5.88 6.38
CA ASP A 78 -10.92 4.76 7.20
C ASP A 78 -11.58 3.66 6.36
N ASP A 79 -12.37 4.05 5.36
CA ASP A 79 -13.07 3.15 4.43
C ASP A 79 -12.39 3.07 3.04
N PHE A 80 -11.13 3.49 2.91
CA PHE A 80 -10.44 3.50 1.63
C PHE A 80 -10.03 2.08 1.21
N GLU A 81 -10.57 1.63 0.08
CA GLU A 81 -10.34 0.29 -0.45
C GLU A 81 -9.62 0.31 -1.80
N VAL A 82 -8.78 -0.69 -2.01
CA VAL A 82 -8.19 -1.03 -3.31
C VAL A 82 -8.54 -2.49 -3.61
N ASP A 83 -9.22 -2.72 -4.73
CA ASP A 83 -9.67 -4.05 -5.16
C ASP A 83 -10.51 -4.78 -4.08
N GLY A 84 -11.33 -4.02 -3.33
CA GLY A 84 -12.17 -4.55 -2.24
C GLY A 84 -11.42 -4.88 -0.95
N TYR A 85 -10.15 -4.49 -0.83
CA TYR A 85 -9.37 -4.61 0.41
C TYR A 85 -9.17 -3.25 1.04
N ASN A 86 -9.49 -3.12 2.33
CA ASN A 86 -9.20 -1.93 3.10
C ASN A 86 -7.68 -1.73 3.26
N VAL A 87 -7.18 -0.58 2.82
CA VAL A 87 -5.72 -0.31 2.78
C VAL A 87 -5.15 -0.17 4.19
N LYS A 88 -5.89 0.42 5.13
CA LYS A 88 -5.43 0.50 6.54
C LYS A 88 -5.28 -0.88 7.16
N GLU A 89 -6.23 -1.79 6.92
CA GLU A 89 -6.12 -3.17 7.39
C GLU A 89 -4.89 -3.87 6.82
N LEU A 90 -4.60 -3.69 5.52
CA LEU A 90 -3.40 -4.24 4.89
C LEU A 90 -2.12 -3.71 5.53
N ILE A 91 -2.02 -2.39 5.78
CA ILE A 91 -0.88 -1.77 6.49
C ILE A 91 -0.72 -2.38 7.88
N MET A 92 -1.81 -2.55 8.63
CA MET A 92 -1.78 -3.13 9.98
C MET A 92 -1.35 -4.61 9.98
N VAL A 93 -1.70 -5.37 8.94
CA VAL A 93 -1.21 -6.74 8.74
C VAL A 93 0.29 -6.71 8.42
N ALA A 94 0.72 -5.81 7.54
CA ALA A 94 2.13 -5.62 7.18
C ALA A 94 2.98 -5.33 8.42
N TYR A 95 2.60 -4.35 9.24
CA TYR A 95 3.30 -4.01 10.48
C TYR A 95 3.47 -5.21 11.42
N ARG A 96 2.41 -6.00 11.60
CA ARG A 96 2.47 -7.20 12.44
C ARG A 96 3.41 -8.27 11.86
N ARG A 97 3.34 -8.52 10.54
CA ARG A 97 4.15 -9.57 9.89
C ARG A 97 5.63 -9.19 9.77
N LEU A 98 5.90 -7.90 9.61
CA LEU A 98 7.25 -7.35 9.49
C LEU A 98 7.87 -6.96 10.85
N ASN A 99 7.14 -7.16 11.96
CA ASN A 99 7.54 -6.75 13.32
C ASN A 99 7.90 -5.26 13.42
N ILE A 100 7.19 -4.41 12.70
CA ILE A 100 7.36 -2.96 12.73
C ILE A 100 6.63 -2.42 13.95
N VAL A 101 7.36 -1.73 14.83
CA VAL A 101 6.76 -1.00 15.94
C VAL A 101 6.12 0.26 15.39
N GLN A 102 4.82 0.45 15.64
CA GLN A 102 4.17 1.73 15.34
C GLN A 102 4.87 2.83 16.13
N LEU A 103 5.37 3.85 15.43
CA LEU A 103 5.79 5.07 16.10
C LEU A 103 4.52 5.71 16.67
N SER A 104 4.45 5.72 18.00
CA SER A 104 3.33 6.21 18.80
C SER A 104 3.16 7.72 18.69
#